data_AF-A0A1H5ZLJ1-F1
#
_entry.id   AF-A0A1H5ZLJ1-F1
#
_cell.length_a   1.000
_cell.length_b   1.000
_cell.length_c   1.000
_cell.angle_alpha   90.00
_cell.angle_beta   90.00
_cell.angle_gamma   90.00
#
_symmetry.space_group_name_H-M   'P 1'
#
loop_
_entity.id
_entity.type
_entity.pdbx_description
1 polymer ?
#
loop_
_entity_poly.entity_id
_entity_poly.type
_entity_poly.pdbx_seq_one_letter_code
_entity_poly.pdbx_strand_id
1 'polypeptide(L)'
;MIDFQVDEYLDLVFSEDTGDVGTTTGVDLQNQRFRVAVTAVFDSLIGTIDRDSLLQQLDLKANRISRELEFVDEVSEVTAYPDFEQENKYIVELVYTTGETEAVELEG
;
A
#
# COMPACT_ATOMS: atom_id res chain seq x y z
N MET A 1 10.11 26.77 -16.73
CA MET A 1 10.17 25.38 -17.22
C MET A 1 10.42 24.55 -15.98
N ILE A 2 9.37 23.93 -15.44
CA ILE A 2 9.48 23.09 -14.23
C ILE A 2 9.56 21.66 -14.73
N ASP A 3 10.69 21.02 -14.48
CA ASP A 3 10.98 19.63 -14.82
C ASP A 3 10.45 18.77 -13.67
N PHE A 4 9.43 17.96 -13.93
CA PHE A 4 8.91 16.96 -12.99
C PHE A 4 9.38 15.60 -13.47
N GLN A 5 10.37 15.03 -12.79
CA GLN A 5 10.65 13.60 -12.88
C GLN A 5 9.66 12.89 -11.95
N VAL A 6 8.59 12.39 -12.56
CA VAL A 6 7.60 11.54 -11.88
C VAL A 6 8.17 10.12 -11.89
N ASP A 7 8.55 9.64 -10.71
CA ASP A 7 9.03 8.30 -10.43
C ASP A 7 7.98 7.26 -10.89
N GLU A 8 8.42 6.21 -11.60
CA GLU A 8 7.61 5.25 -12.39
C GLU A 8 6.64 4.35 -11.57
N TYR A 9 6.41 4.63 -10.29
CA TYR A 9 5.54 3.84 -9.40
C TYR A 9 4.33 4.61 -8.82
N LEU A 10 4.11 5.85 -9.26
CA LEU A 10 2.90 6.60 -8.93
C LEU A 10 1.78 6.18 -9.89
N ASP A 11 1.03 5.13 -9.51
CA ASP A 11 -0.24 4.79 -10.15
C ASP A 11 -1.26 5.90 -9.81
N LEU A 12 -1.23 6.95 -10.62
CA LEU A 12 -2.26 7.97 -10.70
C LEU A 12 -3.51 7.27 -11.22
N VAL A 13 -4.46 6.96 -10.33
CA VAL A 13 -5.78 6.48 -10.72
C VAL A 13 -6.47 7.59 -11.52
N PHE A 14 -6.33 7.54 -12.85
CA PHE A 14 -7.08 8.38 -13.76
C PHE A 14 -8.51 7.84 -13.82
N SER A 15 -9.44 8.39 -13.03
CA SER A 15 -10.86 8.18 -13.28
C SER A 15 -11.22 8.84 -14.62
N GLU A 16 -11.69 8.06 -15.58
CA GLU A 16 -11.92 8.44 -16.99
C GLU A 16 -13.02 9.49 -17.26
N ASP A 17 -13.54 10.18 -16.24
CA ASP A 17 -14.49 11.27 -16.43
C ASP A 17 -13.87 12.57 -15.92
N THR A 18 -13.55 13.46 -16.86
CA THR A 18 -12.99 14.83 -16.70
C THR A 18 -11.48 14.91 -16.49
N GLY A 19 -10.80 15.65 -17.37
CA GLY A 19 -9.38 16.01 -17.27
C GLY A 19 -9.07 17.01 -16.15
N ASP A 20 -9.43 16.63 -14.92
CA ASP A 20 -9.11 17.31 -13.68
C ASP A 20 -8.24 16.35 -12.86
N VAL A 21 -7.14 16.83 -12.31
CA VAL A 21 -6.33 16.05 -11.36
C VAL A 21 -7.20 15.90 -10.12
N GLY A 22 -7.92 14.79 -10.03
CA GLY A 22 -8.86 14.52 -8.95
C GLY A 22 -8.14 14.67 -7.62
N THR A 23 -8.55 15.66 -6.82
CA THR A 23 -8.12 15.74 -5.42
C THR A 23 -8.79 14.59 -4.70
N THR A 24 -8.09 13.47 -4.56
CA THR A 24 -8.47 12.40 -3.65
C THR A 24 -8.52 13.00 -2.24
N THR A 25 -9.68 12.94 -1.57
CA THR A 25 -9.89 13.50 -0.22
C THR A 25 -10.47 12.45 0.71
N GLY A 26 -10.08 12.46 1.99
CA GLY A 26 -10.60 11.52 2.98
C GLY A 26 -9.88 10.17 2.93
N VAL A 27 -10.64 9.08 3.11
CA VAL A 27 -10.15 7.69 3.21
C VAL A 27 -9.37 7.27 1.96
N ASP A 28 -9.83 7.65 0.76
CA ASP A 28 -9.13 7.29 -0.48
C ASP A 28 -7.70 7.86 -0.55
N LEU A 29 -7.47 9.07 -0.01
CA LEU A 29 -6.13 9.68 0.00
C LEU A 29 -5.23 8.98 1.01
N GLN A 30 -5.79 8.59 2.14
CA GLN A 30 -5.05 7.83 3.13
C GLN A 30 -4.70 6.44 2.56
N ASN A 31 -5.61 5.79 1.85
CA ASN A 31 -5.38 4.49 1.19
C ASN A 31 -4.27 4.59 0.14
N GLN A 32 -4.30 5.65 -0.67
CA GLN A 32 -3.24 5.91 -1.63
C GLN A 32 -1.88 6.12 -0.94
N ARG A 33 -1.83 6.89 0.16
CA ARG A 33 -0.60 7.08 0.94
C ARG A 33 -0.11 5.80 1.57
N PHE A 34 -1.03 4.97 2.07
CA PHE A 34 -0.71 3.67 2.63
C PHE A 34 -0.08 2.77 1.56
N ARG A 35 -0.73 2.67 0.38
CA ARG A 35 -0.23 1.91 -0.76
C ARG A 35 1.19 2.33 -1.13
N VAL A 36 1.43 3.63 -1.34
CA VAL A 36 2.77 4.16 -1.68
C VAL A 36 3.80 3.83 -0.59
N ALA A 37 3.46 4.02 0.68
CA ALA A 37 4.39 3.78 1.79
C ALA A 37 4.74 2.29 1.95
N VAL A 38 3.76 1.40 1.79
CA VAL A 38 3.96 -0.05 1.88
C VAL A 38 4.76 -0.57 0.69
N THR A 39 4.49 -0.08 -0.53
CA THR A 39 5.29 -0.41 -1.72
C THR A 39 6.76 0.00 -1.52
N ALA A 40 7.02 1.22 -1.05
CA ALA A 40 8.39 1.68 -0.80
C ALA A 40 9.12 0.83 0.26
N VAL A 41 8.40 0.35 1.29
CA VAL A 41 8.98 -0.60 2.26
C VAL A 41 9.30 -1.93 1.59
N PHE A 42 8.39 -2.48 0.81
CA PHE A 42 8.59 -3.74 0.09
C PHE A 42 9.81 -3.68 -0.83
N ASP A 43 9.92 -2.64 -1.65
CA ASP A 43 11.05 -2.44 -2.56
C ASP A 43 12.39 -2.34 -1.82
N SER A 44 12.38 -1.80 -0.59
CA SER A 44 13.59 -1.73 0.24
C SER A 44 14.00 -3.07 0.87
N LEU A 45 13.08 -4.03 0.95
CA LEU A 45 13.28 -5.32 1.61
C LEU A 45 13.49 -6.47 0.62
N ILE A 46 12.82 -6.41 -0.53
CA ILE A 46 12.90 -7.47 -1.54
C ILE A 46 14.34 -7.66 -2.03
N GLY A 47 14.73 -8.92 -2.21
CA GLY A 47 16.09 -9.31 -2.57
C GLY A 47 17.16 -9.10 -1.48
N THR A 48 16.82 -8.45 -0.37
CA THR A 48 17.75 -8.17 0.75
C THR A 48 17.62 -9.18 1.88
N ILE A 49 16.42 -9.70 2.11
CA ILE A 49 16.10 -10.67 3.18
C ILE A 49 15.33 -11.87 2.63
N ASP A 50 15.28 -12.95 3.41
CA ASP A 50 14.49 -14.12 3.06
C ASP A 50 12.98 -13.84 3.14
N ARG A 51 12.17 -14.71 2.51
CA ARG A 51 10.73 -14.55 2.36
C ARG A 51 9.97 -14.45 3.69
N ASP A 52 10.30 -15.31 4.65
CA ASP A 52 9.63 -15.33 5.96
C ASP A 52 9.94 -14.07 6.77
N SER A 53 11.20 -13.61 6.70
CA SER A 53 11.62 -12.33 7.27
C SER A 53 10.95 -11.14 6.57
N LEU A 54 10.79 -11.20 5.25
CA LEU A 54 10.12 -10.15 4.47
C LEU A 54 8.67 -9.99 4.91
N LEU A 55 7.91 -11.08 5.03
CA LEU A 55 6.52 -11.04 5.49
C LEU A 55 6.39 -10.44 6.89
N GLN A 56 7.23 -10.85 7.83
CA GLN A 56 7.21 -10.30 9.19
C GLN A 56 7.55 -8.81 9.23
N GLN A 57 8.56 -8.37 8.46
CA GLN A 57 8.91 -6.96 8.40
C GLN A 57 7.82 -6.13 7.72
N LEU A 58 7.23 -6.66 6.64
CA LEU A 58 6.16 -6.01 5.91
C LEU A 58 4.93 -5.83 6.81
N ASP A 59 4.55 -6.86 7.56
CA ASP A 59 3.46 -6.82 8.54
C ASP A 59 3.66 -5.75 9.62
N LEU A 60 4.85 -5.75 10.26
CA LEU A 60 5.20 -4.77 11.30
C LEU A 60 5.23 -3.34 10.76
N LYS A 61 5.75 -3.15 9.55
CA LYS A 61 5.86 -1.83 8.91
C LYS A 61 4.52 -1.33 8.42
N ALA A 62 3.70 -2.19 7.82
CA ALA A 62 2.35 -1.87 7.39
C ALA A 62 1.47 -1.47 8.59
N ASN A 63 1.54 -2.22 9.69
CA ASN A 63 0.87 -1.87 10.96
C ASN A 63 1.34 -0.53 11.53
N ARG A 64 2.60 -0.16 11.32
CA ARG A 64 3.12 1.15 11.74
C ARG A 64 2.61 2.26 10.83
N ILE A 65 2.64 2.06 9.52
CA ILE A 65 2.17 3.02 8.52
C ILE A 65 0.69 3.32 8.73
N SER A 66 -0.15 2.29 8.96
CA SER A 66 -1.58 2.51 9.22
C SER A 66 -1.81 3.40 10.45
N ARG A 67 -0.99 3.23 11.51
CA ARG A 67 -1.06 4.07 12.70
C ARG A 67 -0.55 5.49 12.47
N GLU A 68 0.52 5.66 11.69
CA GLU A 68 1.11 6.97 11.37
C GLU A 68 0.23 7.80 10.43
N LEU A 69 -0.58 7.15 9.59
CA LEU A 69 -1.57 7.79 8.71
C LEU A 69 -2.92 8.07 9.39
N GLU A 70 -2.99 7.88 10.71
CA GLU A 70 -4.18 8.15 11.56
C GLU A 70 -5.41 7.28 11.24
N PHE A 71 -5.22 6.11 10.65
CA PHE A 71 -6.32 5.14 10.42
C PHE A 71 -6.77 4.40 11.68
N VAL A 72 -6.18 4.68 12.85
CA VAL A 72 -6.25 3.84 14.06
C VAL A 72 -7.68 3.52 14.52
N ASP A 73 -8.62 4.43 14.28
CA ASP A 73 -10.02 4.25 14.67
C ASP A 73 -10.85 3.50 13.61
N GLU A 74 -10.34 3.41 12.38
CA GLU A 74 -11.03 2.84 11.22
C GLU A 74 -10.48 1.46 10.85
N VAL A 75 -9.20 1.16 11.11
CA VAL A 75 -8.56 -0.11 10.78
C VAL A 75 -8.54 -1.04 11.99
N SER A 76 -9.18 -2.20 11.84
CA SER A 76 -9.22 -3.27 12.82
C SER A 76 -7.97 -4.15 12.76
N GLU A 77 -7.49 -4.45 11.55
CA GLU A 77 -6.39 -5.39 11.34
C GLU A 77 -5.59 -5.02 10.08
N VAL A 78 -4.28 -5.27 10.11
CA VAL A 78 -3.41 -5.18 8.93
C VAL A 78 -2.56 -6.45 8.91
N THR A 79 -2.59 -7.16 7.79
CA THR A 79 -1.93 -8.46 7.65
C THR A 79 -1.20 -8.55 6.31
N ALA A 80 0.05 -9.01 6.35
CA ALA A 80 0.83 -9.31 5.15
C ALA A 80 0.94 -10.83 4.92
N TYR A 81 0.62 -11.30 3.72
CA TYR A 81 0.70 -12.72 3.34
C TYR A 81 1.11 -12.90 1.88
N PRO A 82 1.70 -14.05 1.50
CA PRO A 82 2.01 -14.32 0.11
C PRO A 82 0.72 -14.61 -0.69
N ASP A 83 0.70 -14.20 -1.96
CA ASP A 83 -0.32 -14.68 -2.89
C ASP A 83 -0.09 -16.19 -3.11
N PHE A 84 -1.14 -16.99 -2.88
CA PHE A 84 -1.09 -18.44 -3.03
C PHE A 84 -1.25 -18.90 -4.49
N GLU A 85 -1.78 -18.04 -5.36
CA GLU A 85 -1.98 -18.29 -6.77
C GLU A 85 -0.78 -17.82 -7.61
N GLN A 86 -0.05 -16.80 -7.14
CA GLN A 86 1.08 -16.18 -7.86
C GLN A 86 2.38 -16.23 -7.06
N GLU A 87 3.37 -16.96 -7.59
CA GLU A 87 4.72 -16.96 -7.02
C GLU A 87 5.34 -15.56 -7.12
N ASN A 88 6.01 -15.12 -6.05
CA ASN A 88 6.64 -13.79 -5.89
C ASN A 88 5.69 -12.59 -5.75
N LYS A 89 4.41 -12.85 -5.50
CA LYS A 89 3.45 -11.81 -5.15
C LYS A 89 3.10 -11.86 -3.67
N TYR A 90 2.93 -10.67 -3.10
CA TYR A 90 2.63 -10.45 -1.69
C TYR A 90 1.43 -9.52 -1.59
N ILE A 91 0.58 -9.77 -0.61
CA ILE A 91 -0.63 -9.00 -0.39
C ILE A 91 -0.55 -8.43 1.03
N VAL A 92 -0.78 -7.12 1.13
CA VAL A 92 -0.98 -6.44 2.41
C VAL A 92 -2.44 -6.01 2.45
N GLU A 93 -3.20 -6.65 3.34
CA GLU A 93 -4.63 -6.40 3.51
C GLU A 93 -4.86 -5.51 4.72
N LEU A 94 -5.68 -4.46 4.55
CA LEU A 94 -6.27 -3.70 5.64
C LEU A 94 -7.71 -4.12 5.81
N VAL A 95 -8.10 -4.45 7.03
CA VAL A 95 -9.48 -4.72 7.42
C VAL A 95 -9.98 -3.55 8.24
N TYR A 96 -11.04 -2.89 7.76
CA TYR A 96 -11.69 -1.80 8.48
C TYR A 96 -12.65 -2.32 9.55
N THR A 97 -12.95 -1.49 10.55
CA THR A 97 -13.95 -1.78 11.59
C THR A 97 -15.37 -1.92 11.02
N THR A 98 -15.61 -1.40 9.81
CA THR A 98 -16.85 -1.63 9.04
C THR A 98 -16.97 -3.05 8.48
N GLY A 99 -15.86 -3.81 8.45
CA GLY A 99 -15.75 -5.11 7.78
C GLY A 99 -15.36 -5.02 6.31
N GLU A 100 -15.16 -3.81 5.78
CA GLU A 100 -14.59 -3.60 4.45
C GLU A 100 -13.10 -3.95 4.46
N THR A 101 -12.57 -4.32 3.30
CA THR A 101 -11.16 -4.69 3.15
C THR A 101 -10.56 -3.99 1.95
N GLU A 102 -9.30 -3.57 2.09
CA GLU A 102 -8.51 -2.98 1.02
C GLU A 102 -7.19 -3.73 0.92
N ALA A 103 -6.86 -4.21 -0.29
CA ALA A 103 -5.66 -5.00 -0.53
C ALA A 103 -4.64 -4.22 -1.38
N VAL A 104 -3.39 -4.23 -0.92
CA VAL A 104 -2.24 -3.74 -1.67
C VAL A 104 -1.45 -4.94 -2.17
N GLU A 105 -1.43 -5.08 -3.49
CA GLU A 105 -0.69 -6.13 -4.19
C GLU A 105 0.73 -5.64 -4.51
N LEU A 106 1.71 -6.47 -4.19
CA LEU A 106 3.14 -6.17 -4.31
C LEU A 106 3.83 -7.30 -5.06
N GLU A 107 4.57 -6.96 -6.10
CA GLU A 107 5.25 -7.90 -6.99
C GLU A 107 6.74 -7.61 -7.01
N GLY A 108 7.60 -8.65 -7.01
CA GLY A 108 9.03 -8.45 -7.30
C GLY A 108 9.81 -9.72 -7.60
#